data_AF-A0A661BVX0-F1
#
_entry.id   AF-A0A661BVX0-F1
#
_cell.length_a   1.000
_cell.length_b   1.000
_cell.length_c   1.000
_cell.angle_alpha   90.00
_cell.angle_beta   90.00
_cell.angle_gamma   90.00
#
_symmetry.space_group_name_H-M   'P 1'
#
loop_
_entity.id
_entity.type
_entity.pdbx_description
1 polymer ?
#
loop_
_entity_poly.entity_id
_entity_poly.type
_entity_poly.pdbx_seq_one_letter_code
_entity_poly.pdbx_strand_id
1 'polypeptide(L)' 'PETRTVRGANNCRISVFRPQQGDVIVVSSVIDNLMKGAAGQAIQNMNIMFGLEETLGLNQVALVP' A
#
# COMPACT_ATOMS: atom_id res chain seq x y z
N PRO A 1 -4.88 0.65 -11.00
CA PRO A 1 -4.35 -0.35 -10.03
C PRO A 1 -5.55 -1.14 -9.48
N GLU A 2 -5.39 -2.43 -9.19
CA GLU A 2 -6.49 -3.30 -8.72
C GLU A 2 -6.30 -3.74 -7.28
N THR A 3 -7.39 -3.76 -6.50
CA THR A 3 -7.39 -4.14 -5.07
C THR A 3 -6.84 -5.53 -4.80
N ARG A 4 -7.00 -6.47 -5.73
CA ARG A 4 -6.43 -7.82 -5.58
C ARG A 4 -4.90 -7.82 -5.53
N THR A 5 -4.24 -6.84 -6.17
CA THR A 5 -2.77 -6.82 -6.30
C THR A 5 -2.01 -6.36 -5.06
N VAL A 6 -2.74 -6.07 -3.98
CA VAL A 6 -2.20 -5.66 -2.67
C VAL A 6 -2.67 -6.58 -1.53
N ARG A 7 -3.51 -7.58 -1.82
CA ARG A 7 -4.11 -8.46 -0.80
C ARG A 7 -3.04 -9.15 0.03
N GLY A 8 -3.09 -8.98 1.35
CA GLY A 8 -2.12 -9.54 2.30
C GLY A 8 -0.77 -8.80 2.33
N ALA A 9 -0.51 -7.84 1.43
CA ALA A 9 0.74 -7.10 1.38
C ALA A 9 0.64 -5.76 2.12
N ASN A 10 1.77 -5.29 2.65
CA ASN A 10 1.87 -3.97 3.29
C ASN A 10 2.26 -2.86 2.28
N ASN A 11 1.70 -2.90 1.06
CA ASN A 11 2.02 -1.96 0.00
C ASN A 11 0.84 -1.01 -0.32
N CYS A 12 1.17 0.20 -0.76
CA CYS A 12 0.22 1.13 -1.39
C CYS A 12 0.64 1.32 -2.84
N ARG A 13 -0.24 0.92 -3.77
CA ARG A 13 -0.01 1.11 -5.20
C ARG A 13 -0.72 2.36 -5.66
N ILE A 14 0.02 3.30 -6.24
CA ILE A 14 -0.49 4.57 -6.72
C ILE A 14 -0.38 4.61 -8.25
N SER A 15 -1.42 5.09 -8.90
CA SER A 15 -1.44 5.37 -10.33
C SER A 15 -2.06 6.74 -10.58
N VAL A 16 -1.52 7.44 -11.56
CA VAL A 16 -1.94 8.80 -11.92
C VAL A 16 -2.35 8.76 -13.38
N PHE A 17 -3.54 9.27 -13.70
CA PHE A 17 -3.99 9.43 -15.07
C PHE A 17 -4.59 10.82 -15.30
N ARG A 18 -4.39 11.35 -16.50
CA ARG A 18 -4.91 12.65 -16.92
C ARG A 18 -5.90 12.44 -18.08
N PRO A 19 -7.22 12.39 -17.82
CA PRO A 19 -8.23 12.20 -18.86
C PRO A 19 -8.11 13.27 -19.94
N GLN A 20 -8.08 12.86 -21.21
CA GLN A 20 -8.14 13.75 -22.39
C GLN A 20 -7.13 14.92 -22.39
N GLN A 21 -6.02 14.80 -21.63
CA GLN A 21 -5.08 15.89 -21.39
C GLN A 21 -5.72 17.19 -20.81
N GLY A 22 -6.93 17.10 -20.24
CA GLY A 22 -7.60 18.23 -19.60
C GLY A 22 -6.96 18.61 -18.26
N ASP A 23 -7.48 19.62 -17.57
CA ASP A 23 -6.85 20.15 -16.34
C ASP A 23 -7.10 19.31 -15.08
N VAL A 24 -7.84 18.20 -15.22
CA VAL A 24 -8.11 17.28 -14.11
C VAL A 24 -7.09 16.14 -14.12
N ILE A 25 -6.50 15.89 -12.96
CA ILE A 25 -5.67 14.71 -12.70
C ILE A 25 -6.47 13.79 -11.77
N VAL A 26 -6.53 12.51 -12.13
CA VAL A 26 -7.13 11.48 -11.28
C VAL A 26 -6.02 10.61 -10.72
N VAL A 27 -5.96 10.56 -9.39
CA VAL A 27 -5.02 9.73 -8.64
C VAL A 27 -5.78 8.57 -8.03
N SER A 28 -5.33 7.35 -8.27
CA SER A 28 -5.89 6.13 -7.69
C SER A 28 -4.86 5.47 -6.79
N SER A 29 -5.21 5.30 -5.51
CA SER A 29 -4.44 4.56 -4.51
C SER A 29 -5.15 3.28 -4.12
N VAL A 30 -4.39 2.20 -3.99
CA VAL A 30 -4.91 0.88 -3.65
C VAL A 30 -4.06 0.27 -2.54
N ILE A 31 -4.72 -0.16 -1.46
CA ILE A 31 -4.14 -0.81 -0.28
C ILE A 31 -4.99 -2.02 0.13
N ASP A 32 -4.39 -2.99 0.81
CA ASP A 32 -5.14 -3.91 1.64
C ASP A 32 -5.50 -3.19 2.95
N ASN A 33 -6.80 -3.12 3.23
CA ASN A 33 -7.34 -2.35 4.35
C ASN A 33 -7.02 -2.96 5.72
N LEU A 34 -6.73 -4.26 5.80
CA LEU A 34 -6.35 -4.94 7.04
C LEU A 34 -4.83 -4.92 7.24
N MET A 35 -4.05 -4.91 6.16
CA MET A 35 -2.60 -4.77 6.20
C MET A 35 -2.19 -3.29 6.23
N LYS A 36 -1.91 -2.70 5.07
CA LYS A 36 -1.44 -1.31 4.99
C LYS A 36 -2.47 -0.30 5.52
N GLY A 37 -3.75 -0.65 5.55
CA GLY A 37 -4.80 0.18 6.15
C GLY A 37 -4.95 0.05 7.67
N ALA A 38 -4.35 -0.96 8.31
CA ALA A 38 -4.51 -1.20 9.74
C ALA A 38 -3.27 -1.86 10.37
N ALA A 39 -3.27 -3.19 10.54
CA ALA A 39 -2.27 -3.89 11.36
C ALA A 39 -0.84 -3.77 10.80
N GLY A 40 -0.70 -3.87 9.47
CA GLY A 40 0.60 -3.70 8.82
C GLY A 40 1.19 -2.30 9.04
N GLN A 41 0.36 -1.26 8.99
CA GLN A 41 0.78 0.11 9.32
C GLN A 41 1.15 0.28 10.80
N ALA A 42 0.42 -0.38 11.71
CA ALA A 42 0.74 -0.36 13.14
C ALA A 42 2.12 -1.00 13.41
N ILE A 43 2.42 -2.14 12.78
CA ILE A 43 3.75 -2.78 12.86
C ILE A 43 4.83 -1.90 12.23
N GLN A 44 4.55 -1.25 11.09
CA GLN A 44 5.48 -0.33 10.46
C GLN A 44 5.83 0.86 11.38
N ASN A 45 4.82 1.43 12.04
CA ASN A 45 5.03 2.48 13.04
C ASN A 45 5.83 1.97 14.24
N MET A 46 5.52 0.77 14.75
CA MET A 46 6.27 0.14 15.82
C MET A 46 7.74 -0.05 15.42
N ASN A 47 8.02 -0.56 14.23
CA ASN A 47 9.40 -0.74 13.74
C ASN A 47 10.17 0.59 13.80
N ILE A 48 9.57 1.68 13.32
CA ILE A 48 10.16 3.02 13.39
C ILE A 48 10.39 3.45 14.85
N MET A 49 9.40 3.29 15.73
CA MET A 49 9.49 3.70 17.14
C MET A 49 10.60 2.96 17.91
N PHE A 50 10.88 1.71 17.56
CA PHE A 50 11.90 0.89 18.20
C PHE A 50 13.24 0.87 17.44
N GLY A 51 13.40 1.68 16.39
CA GLY A 51 14.64 1.75 15.60
C GLY A 51 14.95 0.49 14.80
N LEU A 52 13.92 -0.30 14.49
CA LEU A 52 14.01 -1.49 13.64
C LEU A 52 13.89 -1.09 12.17
N GLU A 53 14.26 -2.00 11.26
CA GLU A 53 13.99 -1.81 9.83
C GLU A 53 12.48 -1.64 9.61
N GLU A 54 12.07 -0.57 8.92
CA GLU A 54 10.65 -0.24 8.71
C GLU A 54 9.85 -1.39 8.09
N THR A 55 10.48 -2.18 7.21
CA THR A 55 9.90 -3.32 6.49
C THR A 55 9.95 -4.63 7.27
N LEU A 56 10.55 -4.65 8.47
CA LEU A 56 10.72 -5.87 9.27
C LEU A 56 9.37 -6.53 9.53
N GLY A 57 9.21 -7.78 9.09
CA GLY A 57 7.96 -8.54 9.20
C GLY A 57 6.85 -8.13 8.22
N LEU A 58 7.13 -7.29 7.23
CA LEU A 58 6.15 -6.70 6.31
C LEU A 58 6.43 -6.96 4.81
N ASN A 59 7.38 -7.85 4.51
CA ASN A 59 7.85 -8.17 3.16
C ASN A 59 7.01 -9.21 2.41
N GLN A 60 5.86 -9.61 2.96
CA GLN A 60 4.97 -10.55 2.28
C GLN A 60 4.45 -9.96 0.96
N VAL A 61 4.51 -10.79 -0.08
CA VAL A 61 4.00 -10.45 -1.40
C VAL A 61 2.48 -10.57 -1.45
N ALA A 62 1.85 -9.81 -2.33
CA ALA A 62 0.41 -9.85 -2.48
C ALA A 62 -0.05 -11.22 -3.00
N LEU A 63 -1.12 -11.74 -2.41
CA LEU A 63 -1.75 -12.99 -2.83
C LEU A 63 -2.64 -12.73 -4.04
N VAL A 64 -2.24 -13.28 -5.18
CA VAL A 64 -3.08 -13.49 -6.36
C VAL A 64 -3.57 -14.95 -6.33
N PRO A 65 -4.62 -15.35 -7.07
CA PRO A 65 -4.57 -16.70 -7.61
C PRO A 65 -3.30 -16.87 -8.46
#